data_AF-A0A9D9U459-F1
#
_entry.id   AF-A0A9D9U459-F1
#
_cell.length_a   1.000
_cell.length_b   1.000
_cell.length_c   1.000
_cell.angle_alpha   90.00
_cell.angle_beta   90.00
_cell.angle_gamma   90.00
#
_symmetry.space_group_name_H-M   'P 1'
#
loop_
_entity.id
_entity.type
_entity.pdbx_description
1 polymer ?
#
loop_
_entity_poly.entity_id
_entity_poly.type
_entity_poly.pdbx_seq_one_letter_code
_entity_poly.pdbx_strand_id
1 'polypeptide(L)'
;MTIRTFGIDHVHFNVRRIKRFLEIMERLFGADIKPISQLAQLGAYNASVHFPAKGMTPSFPDVFQPGGDSDQAPEHIRDHGQGISHVVFRVENIEDTVLHAANCGLRRGPGARQGASARS
;
A
#
# COMPACT_ATOMS: atom_id res chain seq x y z
N MET A 1 10.51 -16.39 19.27
CA MET A 1 10.77 -16.59 17.82
C MET A 1 10.81 -15.23 17.16
N THR A 2 11.49 -15.05 16.03
CA THR A 2 11.52 -13.80 15.25
C THR A 2 10.74 -13.99 13.96
N ILE A 3 10.06 -12.95 13.48
CA ILE A 3 9.39 -12.97 12.17
C ILE A 3 10.46 -13.03 11.07
N ARG A 4 10.36 -14.00 10.17
CA ARG A 4 11.22 -14.08 8.99
C ARG A 4 10.64 -13.23 7.87
N THR A 5 11.41 -12.25 7.42
CA THR A 5 11.01 -11.29 6.39
C THR A 5 11.98 -11.29 5.22
N PHE A 6 11.47 -11.01 4.01
CA PHE A 6 12.27 -10.74 2.82
C PHE A 6 12.53 -9.22 2.64
N GLY A 7 12.19 -8.40 3.63
CA GLY A 7 12.29 -6.95 3.60
C GLY A 7 10.96 -6.26 3.30
N ILE A 8 11.06 -4.97 2.95
CA ILE A 8 9.91 -4.14 2.56
C ILE A 8 9.41 -4.61 1.19
N ASP A 9 8.13 -4.93 1.13
CA ASP A 9 7.43 -5.28 -0.11
C ASP A 9 7.06 -4.02 -0.90
N HIS A 10 6.32 -3.12 -0.25
CA HIS A 10 5.90 -1.84 -0.80
C HIS A 10 5.59 -0.85 0.33
N VAL A 11 5.51 0.43 -0.05
CA VAL A 11 5.10 1.52 0.85
C VAL A 11 3.80 2.11 0.33
N HIS A 12 2.77 2.16 1.17
CA HIS A 12 1.44 2.60 0.77
C HIS A 12 1.26 4.11 0.99
N PHE A 13 1.03 4.85 -0.09
CA PHE A 13 0.86 6.31 -0.10
C PHE A 13 -0.60 6.69 -0.32
N ASN A 14 -1.20 7.42 0.61
CA ASN A 14 -2.51 8.02 0.41
C ASN A 14 -2.37 9.38 -0.26
N VAL A 15 -3.07 9.56 -1.38
CA VAL A 15 -3.09 10.80 -2.17
C VAL A 15 -4.51 11.19 -2.48
N ARG A 16 -4.74 12.50 -2.65
CA ARG A 16 -6.06 13.01 -3.01
C ARG A 16 -6.38 12.81 -4.49
N ARG A 17 -5.36 12.88 -5.35
CA ARG A 17 -5.48 12.80 -6.82
C ARG A 17 -4.37 11.94 -7.40
N ILE A 18 -4.67 10.66 -7.62
CA ILE A 18 -3.73 9.65 -8.09
C ILE A 18 -3.14 10.02 -9.45
N LYS A 19 -3.95 10.43 -10.43
CA LYS A 19 -3.49 10.84 -11.76
C LYS A 19 -2.43 11.95 -11.66
N ARG A 20 -2.72 12.99 -10.88
CA ARG A 20 -1.81 14.11 -10.69
C ARG A 20 -0.51 13.69 -9.98
N PHE A 21 -0.62 12.83 -8.98
CA PHE A 21 0.56 12.32 -8.28
C PHE A 21 1.44 11.50 -9.23
N LEU A 22 0.85 10.59 -9.99
CA LEU A 22 1.56 9.76 -10.96
C LEU A 22 2.27 10.60 -12.02
N GLU A 23 1.60 11.60 -12.60
CA GLU A 23 2.24 12.58 -13.51
C GLU A 23 3.47 13.25 -12.89
N ILE A 24 3.40 13.62 -11.61
CA ILE A 24 4.54 14.23 -10.90
C ILE A 24 5.68 13.22 -10.75
N MET A 25 5.38 11.97 -10.40
CA MET A 25 6.39 10.92 -10.23
C MET A 25 7.08 10.56 -11.55
N GLU A 26 6.33 10.47 -12.64
CA GLU A 26 6.88 10.31 -13.99
C GLU A 26 7.83 11.44 -14.33
N ARG A 27 7.39 12.69 -14.15
CA ARG A 27 8.17 13.88 -14.51
C ARG A 27 9.43 14.07 -13.68
N LEU A 28 9.37 13.77 -12.37
CA LEU A 28 10.50 13.98 -11.47
C LEU A 28 11.51 12.84 -11.52
N PHE A 29 11.03 11.60 -11.67
CA PHE A 29 11.85 10.41 -11.45
C PHE A 29 11.90 9.45 -12.65
N GLY A 30 11.22 9.76 -13.75
CA GLY A 30 11.10 8.85 -14.90
C GLY A 30 10.47 7.52 -14.51
N ALA A 31 9.52 7.55 -13.57
CA ALA A 31 8.92 6.34 -13.03
C ALA A 31 8.03 5.64 -14.07
N ASP A 32 8.13 4.31 -14.12
CA ASP A 32 7.20 3.44 -14.84
C ASP A 32 5.94 3.27 -13.99
N ILE A 33 4.80 3.68 -14.55
CA ILE A 33 3.53 3.74 -13.85
C ILE A 33 2.64 2.61 -14.37
N LYS A 34 2.25 1.71 -13.48
CA LYS A 34 1.24 0.71 -13.82
C LYS A 34 -0.14 1.34 -13.96
N PRO A 35 -1.04 0.75 -14.79
CA PRO A 35 -2.41 1.24 -14.95
C PRO A 35 -3.12 1.39 -13.61
N ILE A 36 -3.86 2.49 -13.47
CA ILE A 36 -4.71 2.73 -12.30
C ILE A 36 -5.80 1.66 -12.27
N SER A 37 -5.90 0.95 -11.16
CA SER A 37 -6.96 -0.01 -10.89
C SER A 37 -8.05 0.65 -10.03
N GLN A 38 -9.31 0.37 -10.36
CA GLN A 38 -10.46 0.78 -9.53
C GLN A 38 -10.83 -0.36 -8.57
N LEU A 39 -10.81 -0.05 -7.28
CA LEU A 39 -11.18 -0.96 -6.21
C LEU A 39 -12.63 -0.67 -5.81
N ALA A 40 -13.57 -1.22 -6.59
CA ALA A 40 -15.00 -0.92 -6.47
C ALA A 40 -15.55 -1.11 -5.05
N GLN A 41 -15.13 -2.17 -4.35
CA GLN A 41 -15.56 -2.47 -2.99
C GLN A 41 -15.13 -1.41 -1.95
N LEU A 42 -14.06 -0.68 -2.23
CA LEU A 42 -13.49 0.34 -1.35
C LEU A 42 -13.81 1.76 -1.82
N GLY A 43 -14.47 1.90 -2.98
CA GLY A 43 -14.64 3.20 -3.63
C GLY A 43 -13.31 3.93 -3.79
N ALA A 44 -12.26 3.24 -4.24
CA ALA A 44 -10.90 3.77 -4.28
C ALA A 44 -10.19 3.45 -5.60
N TYR A 45 -9.09 4.15 -5.86
CA TYR A 45 -8.14 3.84 -6.93
C TYR A 45 -6.79 3.46 -6.34
N ASN A 46 -6.07 2.55 -7.00
CA ASN A 46 -4.68 2.29 -6.67
C ASN A 46 -3.80 2.17 -7.92
N ALA A 47 -2.50 2.41 -7.77
CA ALA A 47 -1.50 2.24 -8.81
C ALA A 47 -0.13 1.99 -8.20
N SER A 48 0.66 1.13 -8.84
CA SER A 48 2.06 0.89 -8.44
C SER A 48 3.01 1.75 -9.26
N VAL A 49 3.97 2.38 -8.58
CA VAL A 49 5.01 3.21 -9.20
C VAL A 49 6.33 2.46 -9.15
N HIS A 50 6.95 2.20 -10.30
CA HIS A 50 8.24 1.52 -10.37
C HIS A 50 9.33 2.50 -10.80
N PHE A 51 10.42 2.55 -10.05
CA PHE A 51 11.56 3.37 -10.44
C PHE A 51 12.57 2.52 -11.21
N PRO A 52 13.15 3.05 -12.30
CA PRO A 52 14.22 2.38 -13.02
C PRO A 52 15.50 2.39 -12.17
N ALA A 53 15.68 1.37 -11.31
CA ALA A 53 16.90 1.16 -10.54
C ALA A 53 17.54 -0.18 -10.92
N LYS A 54 18.83 -0.16 -11.29
CA LYS A 54 19.60 -1.39 -11.52
C LYS A 54 19.92 -2.05 -10.17
N GLY A 55 19.42 -3.27 -9.96
CA GLY A 55 19.90 -4.17 -8.92
C GLY A 55 19.23 -4.07 -7.54
N MET A 56 18.15 -3.30 -7.39
CA MET A 56 17.31 -3.34 -6.19
C MET A 56 16.04 -4.15 -6.44
N THR A 57 15.73 -5.07 -5.53
CA THR A 57 14.39 -5.65 -5.40
C THR A 57 13.42 -4.49 -5.16
N PRO A 58 12.43 -4.22 -6.04
CA PRO A 58 11.76 -2.93 -5.98
C PRO A 58 10.74 -2.97 -4.86
N SER A 59 11.08 -2.38 -3.70
CA SER A 59 10.03 -1.77 -2.89
C SER A 59 9.45 -0.64 -3.75
N PHE A 60 8.22 -0.79 -4.19
CA PHE A 60 7.55 0.22 -4.99
C PHE A 60 6.58 1.03 -4.11
N PRO A 61 6.38 2.32 -4.40
CA PRO A 61 5.21 3.02 -3.89
C PRO A 61 3.93 2.37 -4.45
N ASP A 62 3.05 1.94 -3.55
CA ASP A 62 1.66 1.64 -3.87
C ASP A 62 0.83 2.88 -3.54
N VAL A 63 0.32 3.55 -4.57
CA VAL A 63 -0.35 4.84 -4.46
C VAL A 63 -1.84 4.61 -4.45
N PHE A 64 -2.52 5.20 -3.48
CA PHE A 64 -3.94 4.99 -3.23
C PHE A 64 -4.68 6.31 -3.14
N GLN A 65 -5.77 6.41 -3.90
CA GLN A 65 -6.75 7.49 -3.80
C GLN A 65 -8.04 6.94 -3.21
N PRO A 66 -8.30 7.18 -1.92
CA PRO A 66 -9.54 6.80 -1.29
C PRO A 66 -10.67 7.74 -1.72
N GLY A 67 -11.92 7.25 -1.73
CA GLY A 67 -13.10 8.05 -2.06
C GLY A 67 -13.33 8.28 -3.57
N GLY A 68 -12.54 7.63 -4.44
CA GLY A 68 -12.68 7.72 -5.88
C GLY A 68 -12.55 9.17 -6.35
N ASP A 69 -13.29 9.57 -7.38
CA ASP A 69 -13.22 10.93 -7.93
C ASP A 69 -13.86 12.02 -7.04
N SER A 70 -14.36 11.67 -5.85
CA SER A 70 -14.94 12.62 -4.90
C SER A 70 -13.98 13.77 -4.59
N ASP A 71 -14.51 14.99 -4.58
CA ASP A 71 -13.77 16.17 -4.16
C ASP A 71 -13.54 16.22 -2.65
N GLN A 72 -14.33 15.45 -1.88
CA GLN A 72 -14.17 15.34 -0.44
C GLN A 72 -13.00 14.44 -0.12
N ALA A 73 -11.99 15.01 0.57
CA ALA A 73 -10.91 14.21 1.09
C ALA A 73 -11.46 13.20 2.13
N PRO A 74 -11.13 11.92 2.00
CA PRO A 74 -11.40 10.90 3.01
C PRO A 74 -10.88 11.34 4.37
N GLU A 75 -11.57 10.95 5.45
CA GLU A 75 -11.29 11.39 6.83
C GLU A 75 -9.79 11.33 7.18
N HIS A 76 -9.12 10.21 6.90
CA HIS A 76 -7.68 10.10 7.19
C HIS A 76 -6.79 11.09 6.42
N ILE A 77 -7.13 11.48 5.18
CA ILE A 77 -6.39 12.51 4.44
C ILE A 77 -6.67 13.89 5.04
N ARG A 78 -7.89 14.13 5.54
CA ARG A 78 -8.21 15.38 6.24
C ARG A 78 -7.44 15.51 7.55
N ASP A 79 -7.35 14.42 8.30
CA ASP A 79 -6.78 14.43 9.65
C ASP A 79 -5.25 14.37 9.64
N HIS A 80 -4.66 13.73 8.62
CA HIS A 80 -3.21 13.46 8.58
C HIS A 80 -2.51 13.96 7.31
N GLY A 81 -3.26 14.49 6.34
CA GLY A 81 -2.70 14.91 5.05
C GLY A 81 -2.42 13.75 4.08
N GLN A 82 -1.78 14.09 2.96
CA GLN A 82 -1.29 13.10 1.99
C GLN A 82 0.08 12.58 2.42
N GLY A 83 0.35 11.29 2.27
CA GLY A 83 1.63 10.72 2.66
C GLY A 83 1.63 9.21 2.85
N ILE A 84 2.69 8.71 3.48
CA ILE A 84 2.84 7.29 3.82
C ILE A 84 1.82 6.94 4.89
N SER A 85 1.03 5.92 4.62
CA SER A 85 0.07 5.37 5.57
C SER A 85 0.60 4.11 6.25
N HIS A 86 1.22 3.21 5.49
CA HIS A 86 1.72 1.93 5.99
C HIS A 86 2.97 1.49 5.21
N VAL A 87 3.85 0.78 5.92
CA VAL A 87 4.97 0.04 5.32
C VAL A 87 4.63 -1.44 5.39
N VAL A 88 4.71 -2.12 4.24
CA VAL A 88 4.34 -3.54 4.15
C VAL A 88 5.61 -4.37 4.06
N PHE A 89 5.70 -5.38 4.93
CA PHE A 89 6.81 -6.32 4.97
C PHE A 89 6.40 -7.64 4.33
N ARG A 90 7.22 -8.14 3.41
CA ARG A 90 7.03 -9.49 2.86
C ARG A 90 7.54 -10.49 3.89
N VAL A 91 6.74 -11.52 4.19
CA VAL A 91 7.09 -12.56 5.17
C VAL A 91 7.01 -13.94 4.54
N GLU A 92 7.72 -14.89 5.14
CA GLU A 92 7.76 -16.29 4.66
C GLU A 92 6.41 -17.00 4.83
N ASN A 93 5.74 -16.76 5.95
CA ASN A 93 4.44 -17.35 6.27
C ASN A 93 3.58 -16.30 6.99
N ILE A 94 2.42 -15.94 6.42
CA ILE A 94 1.59 -14.86 6.95
C ILE A 94 0.81 -15.29 8.19
N GLU A 95 0.35 -16.54 8.23
CA GLU A 95 -0.43 -17.10 9.34
C GLU A 95 0.40 -17.14 10.64
N ASP A 96 1.60 -17.71 10.57
CA ASP A 96 2.55 -17.79 11.69
C ASP A 96 2.98 -16.39 12.14
N THR A 97 3.22 -15.50 11.18
CA THR A 97 3.58 -14.10 11.44
C THR A 97 2.48 -13.39 12.22
N VAL A 98 1.22 -13.52 11.78
CA VAL A 98 0.06 -12.87 12.42
C VAL A 98 -0.19 -13.43 13.82
N LEU A 99 -0.05 -14.75 14.00
CA LEU A 99 -0.17 -15.38 15.31
C LEU A 99 0.93 -14.90 16.26
N HIS A 100 2.18 -14.92 15.79
CA HIS A 100 3.32 -14.50 16.59
C HIS A 100 3.26 -13.01 16.94
N ALA A 101 2.94 -12.13 15.98
CA ALA A 101 2.76 -10.71 16.20
C ALA A 101 1.67 -10.43 17.27
N ALA A 102 0.53 -11.14 17.19
CA ALA A 102 -0.52 -11.02 18.19
C ALA A 102 -0.05 -11.45 19.59
N ASN A 103 0.72 -12.53 19.68
CA ASN A 103 1.31 -12.98 20.95
C ASN A 103 2.34 -11.98 21.51
N CYS A 104 2.95 -11.15 20.64
CA CYS A 104 3.80 -10.03 21.04
C CYS A 104 3.03 -8.75 21.37
N GLY A 105 1.69 -8.77 21.35
CA GLY A 105 0.84 -7.63 21.72
C GLY A 105 0.43 -6.72 20.56
N LEU A 106 0.77 -7.04 19.31
CA LEU A 106 0.27 -6.29 18.14
C LEU A 106 -1.22 -6.56 17.94
N ARG A 107 -2.01 -5.49 17.86
CA ARG A 107 -3.43 -5.57 17.53
C ARG A 107 -3.59 -5.89 16.04
N ARG A 108 -4.46 -6.84 15.71
CA ARG A 108 -4.80 -7.13 14.32
C ARG A 108 -5.55 -5.95 13.71
N GLY A 109 -5.03 -5.41 12.62
CA GLY A 109 -5.69 -4.37 11.84
C GLY A 109 -6.93 -4.90 11.10
N PRO A 110 -7.81 -4.00 10.62
CA PRO A 110 -9.05 -4.35 9.93
C PRO A 110 -8.85 -5.26 8.69
N GLY A 111 -7.73 -5.10 7.96
CA GLY A 111 -7.42 -5.87 6.76
C GLY A 111 -6.97 -7.32 7.00
N ALA A 112 -6.59 -7.69 8.23
CA ALA A 112 -6.14 -9.06 8.54
C ALA A 112 -7.27 -10.11 8.46
N ARG A 113 -8.54 -9.68 8.45
CA ARG A 113 -9.70 -10.59 8.32
C ARG A 113 -9.96 -11.06 6.88
N GLN A 114 -9.52 -10.31 5.86
CA GLN A 114 -9.88 -10.58 4.46
C GLN A 114 -8.87 -11.47 3.72
N GLY A 115 -7.59 -11.45 4.11
CA GLY A 115 -6.55 -12.25 3.46
C GLY A 115 -6.67 -13.76 3.68
N ALA A 116 -7.31 -14.20 4.77
CA ALA A 116 -7.45 -15.63 5.11
C ALA A 116 -8.59 -16.34 4.36
N SER A 117 -9.49 -15.59 3.70
CA SER A 117 -10.69 -16.16 3.06
C SER A 117 -10.64 -16.16 1.53
N ALA A 118 -9.59 -15.63 0.90
CA ALA A 118 -9.51 -15.48 -0.56
C ALA A 118 -8.77 -16.63 -1.27
N ARG A 119 -8.49 -17.74 -0.57
CA ARG A 119 -7.83 -18.94 -1.13
C ARG A 119 -8.49 -20.25 -0.69
N SER A 120 -9.81 -20.30 -0.68
CA SER A 120 -10.59 -21.55 -0.66
C SER A 120 -11.35 -21.71 -1.97
#